data_AF-A0A916WCN4-F1
#
_entry.id   AF-A0A916WCN4-F1
#
_cell.length_a   1.000
_cell.length_b   1.000
_cell.length_c   1.000
_cell.angle_alpha   90.00
_cell.angle_beta   90.00
_cell.angle_gamma   90.00
#
_symmetry.space_group_name_H-M   'P 1'
#
loop_
_entity.id
_entity.type
_entity.pdbx_description
1 polymer ?
#
loop_
_entity_poly.entity_id
_entity_poly.type
_entity_poly.pdbx_seq_one_letter_code
_entity_poly.pdbx_strand_id
1 'polypeptide(L)'
;MEARRHIRQDNRIDFASILAEVERQPVAAPENPRPFSFDFLDALLHLAPACEGSRQPDFLLEEASQPEPDSPLPSTDPEEVARELQLSPDMSTAELTRVRRRFAALNHPDRVAASLRDRASDRMKIANALIDKALAGAPSREI
;
A
#
# COMPACT_ATOMS: atom_id res chain seq x y z
N MET A 1 -36.49 -47.74 -9.96
CA MET A 1 -35.21 -47.15 -10.42
C MET A 1 -35.42 -45.64 -10.47
N GLU A 2 -35.02 -44.94 -9.41
CA GLU A 2 -35.27 -43.51 -9.27
C GLU A 2 -33.94 -42.76 -9.44
N ALA A 3 -33.84 -41.99 -10.52
CA ALA A 3 -32.63 -41.31 -10.93
C ALA A 3 -32.41 -40.06 -10.06
N ARG A 4 -31.45 -40.14 -9.13
CA ARG A 4 -31.00 -39.03 -8.30
C ARG A 4 -30.27 -38.00 -9.17
N ARG A 5 -30.91 -36.85 -9.39
CA ARG A 5 -30.29 -35.65 -9.99
C ARG A 5 -29.21 -35.13 -9.06
N HIS A 6 -27.94 -35.23 -9.47
CA HIS A 6 -26.86 -34.47 -8.84
C HIS A 6 -26.75 -33.10 -9.51
N ILE A 7 -27.34 -32.08 -8.89
CA ILE A 7 -27.10 -30.68 -9.24
C ILE A 7 -25.83 -30.26 -8.48
N ARG A 8 -24.74 -30.07 -9.22
CA ARG A 8 -23.50 -29.46 -8.72
C ARG A 8 -23.77 -27.96 -8.55
N GLN A 9 -23.92 -27.48 -7.32
CA GLN A 9 -24.02 -26.05 -7.05
C GLN A 9 -22.65 -25.41 -7.32
N ASP A 10 -22.60 -24.59 -8.37
CA ASP A 10 -21.49 -23.68 -8.66
C ASP A 10 -21.52 -22.56 -7.61
N ASN A 11 -20.58 -22.54 -6.67
CA ASN A 11 -20.49 -21.51 -5.63
C ASN A 11 -19.83 -20.24 -6.20
N ARG A 12 -20.43 -19.68 -7.25
CA ARG A 12 -19.96 -18.45 -7.87
C ARG A 12 -20.55 -17.28 -7.09
N ILE A 13 -19.70 -16.56 -6.36
CA ILE A 13 -20.10 -15.37 -5.60
C ILE A 13 -20.71 -14.35 -6.57
N ASP A 14 -22.00 -14.10 -6.43
CA ASP A 14 -22.71 -13.10 -7.22
C ASP A 14 -22.55 -11.72 -6.57
N PHE A 15 -21.59 -10.95 -7.09
CA PHE A 15 -21.31 -9.59 -6.64
C PHE A 15 -22.53 -8.67 -6.77
N ALA A 16 -23.45 -8.93 -7.71
CA ALA A 16 -24.67 -8.14 -7.86
C ALA A 16 -25.61 -8.32 -6.66
N SER A 17 -25.75 -9.55 -6.16
CA SER A 17 -26.51 -9.84 -4.95
C SER A 17 -25.88 -9.22 -3.70
N ILE A 18 -24.54 -9.19 -3.60
CA ILE A 18 -23.84 -8.52 -2.48
C ILE A 18 -24.07 -7.01 -2.50
N LEU A 19 -23.97 -6.38 -3.68
CA LEU A 19 -24.23 -4.94 -3.84
C LEU A 19 -25.67 -4.58 -3.50
N ALA A 20 -26.64 -5.38 -3.97
CA ALA A 20 -28.05 -5.17 -3.65
C ALA A 20 -28.37 -5.38 -2.16
N GLU A 21 -27.60 -6.21 -1.46
CA GLU A 21 -27.74 -6.41 -0.01
C GLU A 21 -27.15 -5.24 0.80
N VAL A 22 -25.98 -4.73 0.39
CA VAL A 22 -25.36 -3.55 1.02
C VAL A 22 -26.25 -2.32 0.86
N GLU A 23 -26.87 -2.15 -0.30
CA GLU A 23 -27.79 -1.03 -0.57
C GLU A 23 -29.09 -1.14 0.26
N ARG A 24 -29.51 -2.36 0.62
CA ARG A 24 -30.66 -2.61 1.50
C ARG A 24 -30.36 -2.47 2.98
N GLN A 25 -29.10 -2.33 3.39
CA GLN A 25 -28.80 -2.05 4.79
C GLN A 25 -29.20 -0.60 5.08
N PRO A 26 -30.26 -0.36 5.89
CA PRO A 26 -30.51 0.99 6.37
C PRO A 26 -29.30 1.35 7.22
N VAL A 27 -28.61 2.44 6.85
CA VAL A 27 -27.57 3.03 7.66
C VAL A 27 -28.24 3.37 8.99
N ALA A 28 -28.03 2.52 10.01
CA ALA A 28 -28.46 2.82 11.36
C ALA A 28 -27.86 4.18 11.69
N ALA A 29 -28.74 5.15 11.95
CA ALA A 29 -28.34 6.53 12.18
C ALA A 29 -27.24 6.53 13.24
N PRO A 30 -26.06 7.13 12.97
CA PRO A 30 -25.08 7.29 14.02
C PRO A 30 -25.71 8.22 15.06
N GLU A 31 -26.13 7.67 16.18
CA GLU A 31 -26.47 8.47 17.34
C GLU A 31 -25.13 9.02 17.84
N ASN A 32 -24.87 10.27 17.43
CA ASN A 32 -23.71 11.11 17.70
C ASN A 32 -22.54 11.03 16.69
N PRO A 33 -22.69 11.59 15.47
CA PRO A 33 -21.51 12.03 14.73
C PRO A 33 -20.98 13.28 15.45
N ARG A 34 -19.83 13.18 16.13
CA ARG A 34 -19.02 14.40 16.32
C ARG A 34 -18.67 14.88 14.93
N PRO A 35 -19.13 16.07 14.50
CA PRO A 35 -18.71 16.58 13.21
C PRO A 35 -17.23 16.93 13.34
N PHE A 36 -16.39 16.31 12.51
CA PHE A 36 -15.22 17.00 12.00
C PHE A 36 -15.74 18.16 11.15
N SER A 37 -16.25 19.21 11.80
CA SER A 37 -16.64 20.42 11.09
C SER A 37 -15.39 21.21 10.74
N PHE A 38 -15.45 21.81 9.56
CA PHE A 38 -14.43 22.70 8.99
C PHE A 38 -14.09 23.88 9.92
N ASP A 39 -14.93 24.16 10.93
CA ASP A 39 -14.73 25.22 11.93
C ASP A 39 -13.53 24.96 12.85
N PHE A 40 -13.12 23.70 13.03
CA PHE A 40 -11.94 23.39 13.85
C PHE A 40 -10.64 23.84 13.17
N LEU A 41 -10.57 23.76 11.83
CA LEU A 41 -9.44 24.29 11.06
C LEU A 41 -9.43 25.82 11.06
N ASP A 42 -10.61 26.45 11.01
CA ASP A 42 -10.74 27.92 11.08
C ASP A 42 -10.33 28.45 12.46
N ALA A 43 -10.75 27.79 13.55
CA ALA A 43 -10.34 28.14 14.90
C ALA A 43 -8.83 27.99 15.14
N LEU A 44 -8.18 27.01 14.48
CA LEU A 44 -6.73 26.84 14.54
C LEU A 44 -5.97 27.96 13.80
N LEU A 45 -6.54 28.44 12.68
CA LEU A 45 -5.96 29.53 11.89
C LEU A 45 -5.94 30.86 12.66
N HIS A 46 -6.93 31.09 13.53
CA HIS A 46 -7.04 32.31 14.33
C HIS A 46 -6.21 32.31 15.62
N LEU A 47 -5.66 31.17 16.05
CA LEU A 47 -4.79 31.07 17.22
C LEU A 47 -3.29 31.13 16.88
N ALA A 48 -2.91 31.27 15.61
CA ALA A 48 -1.52 31.40 15.22
C ALA A 48 -0.97 32.74 15.75
N PRO A 49 0.00 32.74 16.70
CA PRO A 49 0.76 33.95 16.98
C PRO A 49 1.51 34.32 15.70
N ALA A 50 1.49 35.61 15.36
CA ALA A 50 2.25 36.19 14.26
C ALA A 50 3.76 35.94 14.46
N CYS A 51 4.23 34.75 14.07
CA CYS A 51 5.62 34.52 13.75
C CYS A 51 5.83 35.05 12.33
N GLU A 52 5.84 36.39 12.23
CA GLU A 52 6.40 37.11 11.09
C GLU A 52 7.90 36.80 11.03
N GLY A 53 8.23 35.71 10.36
CA GLY A 53 9.55 35.41 9.87
C GLY A 53 9.46 35.34 8.37
N SER A 54 9.82 36.43 7.70
CA SER A 54 10.00 36.55 6.27
C SER A 54 10.89 35.42 5.73
N ARG A 55 10.31 34.26 5.45
CA ARG A 55 10.94 33.24 4.62
C ARG A 55 10.38 33.46 3.23
N GLN A 56 11.06 34.35 2.49
CA GLN A 56 11.00 34.36 1.03
C GLN A 56 10.95 32.89 0.59
N PRO A 57 9.92 32.43 -0.13
CA PRO A 57 10.08 31.21 -0.84
C PRO A 57 11.05 31.55 -1.96
N ASP A 58 12.34 31.30 -1.70
CA ASP A 58 13.35 31.12 -2.75
C ASP A 58 12.86 29.93 -3.58
N PHE A 59 11.91 30.21 -4.49
CA PHE A 59 11.68 29.43 -5.69
C PHE A 59 12.85 29.68 -6.65
N LEU A 60 14.07 29.57 -6.13
CA LEU A 60 15.25 29.35 -6.93
C LEU A 60 15.03 27.97 -7.54
N LEU A 61 14.48 28.04 -8.75
CA LEU A 61 14.41 27.00 -9.74
C LEU A 61 15.87 26.63 -10.05
N GLU A 62 16.51 25.90 -9.13
CA GLU A 62 17.91 25.53 -9.24
C GLU A 62 18.05 24.64 -10.47
N GLU A 63 18.96 25.07 -11.35
CA GLU A 63 19.36 24.52 -12.63
C GLU A 63 19.05 23.03 -12.82
N ALA A 64 18.52 22.73 -14.02
CA ALA A 64 18.53 21.39 -14.60
C ALA A 64 19.96 20.83 -14.63
N SER A 65 20.35 20.17 -13.53
CA SER A 65 21.59 19.43 -13.42
C SER A 65 21.57 18.33 -14.47
N GLN A 66 22.58 18.39 -15.34
CA GLN A 66 22.76 17.61 -16.55
C GLN A 66 22.60 16.10 -16.31
N PRO A 67 22.19 15.31 -17.32
CA PRO A 67 22.02 13.87 -17.19
C PRO A 67 23.40 13.19 -17.01
N GLU A 68 23.82 13.09 -15.76
CA GLU A 68 24.93 12.23 -15.34
C GLU A 68 24.59 10.76 -15.67
N PRO A 69 25.60 9.96 -16.07
CA PRO A 69 25.44 8.81 -16.93
C PRO A 69 24.67 7.68 -16.26
N ASP A 70 23.70 7.11 -16.98
CA ASP A 70 23.12 5.77 -16.85
C ASP A 70 23.45 5.04 -15.54
N SER A 71 22.93 5.51 -14.40
CA SER A 71 22.87 4.64 -13.23
C SER A 71 21.99 3.47 -13.66
N PRO A 72 22.46 2.21 -13.63
CA PRO A 72 21.69 1.07 -14.08
C PRO A 72 20.35 1.09 -13.35
N LEU A 73 19.29 1.16 -14.13
CA LEU A 73 17.95 1.28 -13.58
C LEU A 73 17.69 0.04 -12.72
N PRO A 74 17.10 0.19 -11.53
CA PRO A 74 16.92 -0.93 -10.62
C PRO A 74 16.10 -2.02 -11.32
N SER A 75 16.62 -3.25 -11.32
CA SER A 75 16.00 -4.35 -12.03
C SER A 75 14.61 -4.64 -11.48
N THR A 76 13.67 -4.92 -12.37
CA THR A 76 12.31 -5.33 -12.04
C THR A 76 12.13 -6.84 -12.18
N ASP A 77 13.23 -7.59 -12.31
CA ASP A 77 13.18 -9.04 -12.41
C ASP A 77 12.82 -9.67 -11.04
N PRO A 78 11.84 -10.60 -11.00
CA PRO A 78 11.43 -11.22 -9.75
C PRO A 78 12.53 -12.02 -9.05
N GLU A 79 13.50 -12.61 -9.77
CA GLU A 79 14.59 -13.36 -9.14
C GLU A 79 15.57 -12.41 -8.44
N GLU A 80 15.88 -11.27 -9.06
CA GLU A 80 16.69 -10.23 -8.42
C GLU A 80 16.03 -9.66 -7.16
N VAL A 81 14.72 -9.36 -7.22
CA VAL A 81 13.98 -8.88 -6.06
C VAL A 81 13.94 -9.95 -4.95
N ALA A 82 13.75 -11.22 -5.30
CA ALA A 82 13.80 -12.33 -4.33
C ALA A 82 15.17 -12.44 -3.64
N ARG A 83 16.25 -12.30 -4.40
CA ARG A 83 17.62 -12.28 -3.87
C ARG A 83 17.86 -11.13 -2.91
N GLU A 84 17.34 -9.93 -3.22
CA GLU A 84 17.47 -8.76 -2.35
C GLU A 84 16.67 -8.91 -1.05
N LEU A 85 15.47 -9.51 -1.12
CA LEU A 85 14.64 -9.78 0.03
C LEU A 85 15.21 -10.85 0.97
N GLN A 86 16.10 -11.73 0.45
CA GLN A 86 16.74 -12.82 1.20
C GLN A 86 15.71 -13.71 1.91
N LEU A 87 14.60 -14.01 1.22
CA LEU A 87 13.54 -14.85 1.76
C LEU A 87 14.05 -16.26 1.99
N SER A 88 13.78 -16.81 3.18
CA SER A 88 14.03 -18.21 3.53
C SER A 88 12.71 -18.89 3.89
N PRO A 89 12.52 -20.17 3.51
CA PRO A 89 11.31 -20.93 3.84
C PRO A 89 11.07 -21.09 5.36
N ASP A 90 12.12 -20.94 6.17
CA ASP A 90 12.03 -21.08 7.63
C ASP A 90 11.69 -19.76 8.36
N MET A 91 11.51 -18.66 7.62
CA MET A 91 11.20 -17.36 8.21
C MET A 91 9.82 -17.35 8.88
N SER A 92 9.76 -16.79 10.08
CA SER A 92 8.51 -16.51 10.76
C SER A 92 7.72 -15.36 10.10
N THR A 93 6.42 -15.30 10.35
CA THR A 93 5.54 -14.22 9.88
C THR A 93 6.02 -12.83 10.33
N ALA A 94 6.60 -12.74 11.54
CA ALA A 94 7.17 -11.52 12.08
C ALA A 94 8.43 -11.07 11.30
N GLU A 95 9.30 -12.01 10.92
CA GLU A 95 10.49 -11.73 10.11
C GLU A 95 10.13 -11.28 8.70
N LEU A 96 9.18 -11.96 8.04
CA LEU A 96 8.66 -11.58 6.74
C LEU A 96 8.08 -10.15 6.75
N THR A 97 7.38 -9.77 7.82
CA THR A 97 6.89 -8.40 8.00
C THR A 97 8.02 -7.38 8.16
N ARG A 98 9.09 -7.73 8.89
CA ARG A 98 10.28 -6.87 9.03
C ARG A 98 11.00 -6.69 7.70
N VAL A 99 11.17 -7.76 6.93
CA VAL A 99 11.76 -7.73 5.58
C VAL A 99 10.96 -6.79 4.68
N ARG A 100 9.63 -6.92 4.65
CA ARG A 100 8.74 -6.02 3.88
C ARG A 100 8.98 -4.55 4.21
N ARG A 101 9.01 -4.21 5.51
CA ARG A 101 9.23 -2.83 5.97
C ARG A 101 10.59 -2.30 5.55
N ARG A 102 11.65 -3.11 5.69
CA ARG A 102 13.00 -2.75 5.27
C ARG A 102 13.08 -2.50 3.77
N PHE A 103 12.50 -3.38 2.96
CA PHE A 103 12.46 -3.23 1.51
C PHE A 103 11.71 -1.96 1.11
N ALA A 104 10.55 -1.72 1.72
CA ALA A 104 9.76 -0.51 1.49
C ALA A 104 10.52 0.77 1.86
N ALA A 105 11.26 0.78 2.97
CA ALA A 105 12.02 1.95 3.37
C ALA A 105 13.04 2.40 2.31
N LEU A 106 13.60 1.46 1.54
CA LEU A 106 14.61 1.71 0.51
C LEU A 106 14.02 1.90 -0.90
N ASN A 107 12.88 1.24 -1.20
CA ASN A 107 12.32 1.14 -2.57
C ASN A 107 10.92 1.78 -2.72
N HIS A 108 10.42 2.56 -1.76
CA HIS A 108 9.06 3.16 -1.88
C HIS A 108 8.99 4.18 -3.03
N PRO A 109 7.94 4.17 -3.88
CA PRO A 109 7.79 5.13 -4.99
C PRO A 109 7.81 6.59 -4.52
N ASP A 110 7.24 6.89 -3.36
CA ASP A 110 7.22 8.27 -2.84
C ASP A 110 8.59 8.79 -2.40
N ARG A 111 9.59 7.91 -2.22
CA ARG A 111 10.93 8.26 -1.74
C ARG A 111 11.96 8.37 -2.87
N VAL A 112 11.61 7.96 -4.09
CA VAL A 112 12.50 7.99 -5.25
C VAL A 112 12.14 9.12 -6.22
N ALA A 113 13.09 9.48 -7.09
CA ALA A 113 12.89 10.46 -8.14
C ALA A 113 11.74 10.05 -9.08
N ALA A 114 11.06 11.04 -9.68
CA ALA A 114 9.88 10.82 -10.53
C ALA A 114 10.10 9.77 -11.64
N SER A 115 11.28 9.77 -12.27
CA SER A 115 11.67 8.82 -13.31
C SER A 115 11.82 7.37 -12.84
N LEU A 116 11.98 7.14 -11.54
CA LEU A 116 12.15 5.81 -10.94
C LEU A 116 10.88 5.28 -10.27
N ARG A 117 9.82 6.10 -10.13
CA ARG A 117 8.61 5.74 -9.39
C ARG A 117 7.90 4.52 -9.95
N ASP A 118 7.82 4.41 -11.27
CA ASP A 118 7.17 3.28 -11.94
C ASP A 118 7.91 1.98 -11.62
N ARG A 119 9.24 2.00 -11.72
CA ARG A 119 10.08 0.86 -11.36
C ARG A 119 10.02 0.50 -9.88
N ALA A 120 10.06 1.51 -9.01
CA ALA A 120 9.91 1.32 -7.57
C ALA A 120 8.55 0.71 -7.23
N SER A 121 7.49 1.15 -7.93
CA SER A 121 6.14 0.59 -7.79
C SER A 121 6.10 -0.87 -8.23
N ASP A 122 6.69 -1.21 -9.37
CA ASP A 122 6.72 -2.59 -9.86
C ASP A 122 7.56 -3.50 -8.95
N ARG A 123 8.72 -3.04 -8.48
CA ARG A 123 9.53 -3.74 -7.47
C ARG A 123 8.75 -3.97 -6.18
N MET A 124 7.98 -2.98 -5.73
CA MET A 124 7.14 -3.11 -4.55
C MET A 124 6.04 -4.17 -4.73
N LYS A 125 5.37 -4.20 -5.89
CA LYS A 125 4.35 -5.20 -6.22
C LYS A 125 4.95 -6.61 -6.21
N ILE A 126 6.10 -6.79 -6.86
CA ILE A 126 6.82 -8.06 -6.91
C ILE A 126 7.22 -8.50 -5.51
N ALA A 127 7.82 -7.60 -4.72
CA ALA A 127 8.23 -7.89 -3.36
C ALA A 127 7.05 -8.31 -2.48
N ASN A 128 5.94 -7.57 -2.54
CA ASN A 128 4.72 -7.93 -1.82
C ASN A 128 4.22 -9.31 -2.22
N ALA A 129 4.13 -9.60 -3.53
CA ALA A 129 3.70 -10.90 -4.01
C ALA A 129 4.61 -12.06 -3.55
N LEU A 130 5.93 -11.85 -3.49
CA LEU A 130 6.87 -12.86 -2.98
C LEU A 130 6.72 -13.08 -1.47
N ILE A 131 6.54 -12.00 -0.71
CA ILE A 131 6.35 -12.07 0.74
C ILE A 131 5.00 -12.70 1.08
N ASP A 132 3.94 -12.39 0.35
CA ASP A 132 2.61 -12.99 0.53
C ASP A 132 2.63 -14.50 0.24
N LYS A 133 3.38 -14.93 -0.79
CA LYS A 133 3.61 -16.35 -1.07
C LYS A 133 4.37 -17.03 0.08
N ALA A 134 5.39 -16.38 0.62
CA ALA A 134 6.14 -16.89 1.77
C ALA A 134 5.26 -16.99 3.02
N LEU A 135 4.41 -15.99 3.27
CA LEU A 135 3.45 -16.01 4.38
C LEU A 135 2.42 -17.13 4.25
N ALA A 136 1.95 -17.43 3.03
CA ALA A 136 1.02 -18.52 2.78
C ALA A 136 1.63 -19.91 3.01
N GLY A 137 2.96 -20.05 2.81
CA GLY A 137 3.70 -21.28 3.06
C GLY A 137 4.29 -21.39 4.47
N ALA A 138 4.39 -20.28 5.20
CA ALA A 138 4.96 -20.25 6.54
C ALA A 138 4.07 -21.04 7.50
N PRO A 139 4.63 -21.93 8.34
CA PRO A 139 3.85 -22.58 9.37
C PRO A 139 3.33 -21.50 10.33
N SER A 140 2.01 -21.44 10.53
CA SER A 140 1.35 -20.59 11.54
C SER A 140 1.80 -21.02 12.93
N ARG A 141 3.03 -20.64 13.31
CA ARG A 141 3.58 -20.86 14.64
C ARG A 141 3.16 -19.65 15.47
N GLU A 142 1.93 -19.72 15.96
CA GLU A 142 1.48 -18.86 17.05
C GLU A 142 2.46 -19.06 18.23
N ILE A 143 3.06 -17.97 18.69
CA ILE A 143 3.95 -17.92 19.85
C ILE A 143 3.10 -17.63 21.07
#